data_AF-A0A7X7K035-F1
#
_entry.id   AF-A0A7X7K035-F1
#
_cell.length_a   1.000
_cell.length_b   1.000
_cell.length_c   1.000
_cell.angle_alpha   90.00
_cell.angle_beta   90.00
_cell.angle_gamma   90.00
#
_symmetry.space_group_name_H-M   'P 1'
#
loop_
_entity.id
_entity.type
_entity.pdbx_description
1 polymer ?
#
loop_
_entity_poly.entity_id
_entity_poly.type
_entity_poly.pdbx_seq_one_letter_code
_entity_poly.pdbx_strand_id
1 'polypeptide(L)' 'MICVNGREQVAWEPDMTVTRLLEIMRYSFPTIIVSVDGDLV' A
#
# COMPACT_ATOMS: atom_id res chain seq x y z
N MET A 1 -8.07 -9.17 0.23
CA MET A 1 -6.62 -9.35 0.39
C MET A 1 -5.94 -8.44 -0.61
N ILE A 2 -4.92 -7.68 -0.21
CA ILE A 2 -4.13 -6.82 -1.10
C ILE A 2 -2.79 -7.50 -1.33
N CYS A 3 -2.31 -7.50 -2.58
CA CYS A 3 -0.95 -7.90 -2.90
C CYS A 3 -0.11 -6.64 -3.09
N VAL A 4 0.87 -6.42 -2.22
CA VAL A 4 1.81 -5.31 -2.30
C VAL A 4 3.07 -5.81 -2.99
N ASN A 5 3.55 -5.07 -3.99
CA ASN A 5 4.78 -5.35 -4.73
C ASN A 5 4.94 -6.81 -5.24
N GLY A 6 3.83 -7.52 -5.44
CA GLY A 6 3.83 -8.93 -5.88
C GLY A 6 4.31 -9.94 -4.82
N ARG A 7 4.53 -9.54 -3.57
CA ARG A 7 5.15 -10.38 -2.54
C ARG A 7 4.36 -10.40 -1.24
N GLU A 8 4.03 -9.23 -0.72
CA GLU A 8 3.40 -9.13 0.59
C GLU A 8 1.89 -9.20 0.46
N GLN A 9 1.27 -10.09 1.23
CA GLN A 9 -0.18 -10.19 1.32
C GLN A 9 -0.66 -9.50 2.59
N VAL A 10 -1.49 -8.47 2.41
CA VAL A 10 -2.07 -7.69 3.49
C VAL A 10 -3.58 -7.94 3.53
N ALA A 11 -4.12 -8.11 4.73
CA ALA A 11 -5.56 -8.19 4.91
C ALA A 11 -6.20 -6.87 4.46
N TRP A 12 -7.21 -6.96 3.58
CA TRP A 12 -7.97 -5.78 3.18
C TRP A 12 -8.94 -5.42 4.31
N GLU A 13 -9.00 -4.14 4.67
CA GLU A 13 -10.00 -3.60 5.60
C GLU A 13 -10.93 -2.65 4.84
N PRO A 14 -12.25 -2.62 5.14
CA PRO A 14 -13.14 -1.58 4.61
C PRO A 14 -12.55 -0.19 4.88
N ASP A 15 -12.61 0.69 3.87
CA ASP A 15 -12.09 2.06 3.92
C ASP A 15 -10.57 2.19 4.16
N MET A 16 -9.79 1.12 3.94
CA MET A 16 -8.33 1.18 4.02
C MET A 16 -7.76 2.17 3.00
N THR A 17 -6.96 3.12 3.49
CA THR A 17 -6.28 4.13 2.67
C THR A 17 -4.85 3.72 2.35
N VAL A 18 -4.25 4.35 1.33
CA VAL A 18 -2.82 4.20 1.01
C VAL A 18 -1.97 4.56 2.24
N THR A 19 -2.27 5.64 2.95
CA THR A 19 -1.56 6.03 4.17
C THR A 19 -1.55 4.92 5.21
N ARG A 20 -2.72 4.30 5.46
CA ARG A 20 -2.83 3.18 6.40
C ARG A 20 -1.99 1.97 5.97
N LEU A 21 -1.98 1.68 4.67
CA LEU A 21 -1.16 0.61 4.12
C LEU A 21 0.34 0.89 4.32
N LEU A 22 0.79 2.12 4.06
CA LEU A 22 2.19 2.52 4.25
C LEU A 22 2.64 2.41 5.71
N GLU A 23 1.77 2.76 6.67
CA GLU A 23 2.02 2.57 8.11
C GLU A 23 2.22 1.10 8.48
N ILE A 24 1.33 0.22 8.00
CA ILE A 24 1.40 -1.24 8.27
C ILE A 24 2.72 -1.81 7.72
N MET A 25 3.09 -1.38 6.52
CA MET A 25 4.33 -1.79 5.84
C MET A 25 5.58 -1.13 6.42
N ARG A 26 5.43 -0.18 7.35
CA ARG A 26 6.51 0.63 7.94
C ARG A 26 7.36 1.35 6.89
N TYR A 27 6.77 1.70 5.75
CA TYR A 27 7.44 2.51 4.76
C TYR A 27 7.52 3.94 5.27
N SER A 28 8.74 4.43 5.43
CA SER A 28 9.03 5.79 5.88
C SER A 28 10.06 6.43 4.94
N PHE A 29 9.98 7.75 4.78
CA PHE A 29 10.91 8.65 4.06
C PHE A 29 10.79 8.81 2.53
N PRO A 30 11.26 9.97 2.03
CA PRO A 30 10.52 11.22 1.96
C PRO A 30 9.61 11.31 0.72
N THR A 31 9.76 10.38 -0.23
CA THR A 31 8.99 10.30 -1.48
C THR A 31 8.72 8.84 -1.80
N ILE A 32 7.47 8.42 -1.61
CA ILE A 32 6.99 7.09 -1.98
C ILE A 32 6.09 7.27 -3.19
N ILE A 33 6.38 6.54 -4.27
CA ILE A 33 5.51 6.48 -5.45
C ILE A 33 4.60 5.27 -5.26
N VAL A 34 3.29 5.51 -5.23
CA VAL A 34 2.29 4.46 -5.09
C VAL A 34 1.56 4.31 -6.41
N SER A 35 1.43 3.07 -6.87
CA SER A 35 0.54 2.73 -7.98
C SER A 35 -0.41 1.62 -7.54
N VAL A 36 -1.66 1.73 -7.93
CA VAL A 36 -2.73 0.77 -7.65
C VAL A 36 -3.21 0.24 -8.98
N ASP A 37 -3.08 -1.08 -9.20
CA ASP A 37 -3.45 -1.74 -10.45
C ASP A 37 -2.82 -1.13 -11.73
N GLY A 38 -1.65 -0.49 -11.57
CA GLY A 38 -0.91 0.16 -12.67
C GLY A 38 -1.14 1.66 -12.78
N ASP A 39 -2.11 2.21 -12.06
CA ASP A 39 -2.43 3.65 -12.06
C ASP A 39 -1.73 4.38 -10.90
N LEU A 40 -1.10 5.52 -11.21
CA LEU A 40 -0.40 6.37 -10.23
C LEU A 40 -1.41 7.09 -9.31
N VAL A 41 -1.18 7.05 -7.99
CA VAL A 41 -2.03 7.67 -6.96
C VAL A 41 -1.27 8.72 -6.16
#